data_AF-X1TDB7-F1
#
_entry.id   AF-X1TDB7-F1
#
_cell.length_a   1.000
_cell.length_b   1.000
_cell.length_c   1.000
_cell.angle_alpha   90.00
_cell.angle_beta   90.00
_cell.angle_gamma   90.00
#
_symmetry.space_group_name_H-M   'P 1'
#
loop_
_entity.id
_entity.type
_entity.pdbx_description
1 polymer ?
#
loop_
_entity_poly.entity_id
_entity_poly.type
_entity_poly.pdbx_seq_one_letter_code
_entity_poly.pdbx_strand_id
1 'polypeptide(L)' 'MDFDIEPLSELVAFCHPKWVNIGADSQGHNLPEPDYVKVMELVAELGTFTEVKEKRNL' A
#
# COMPACT_ATOMS: atom_id res chain seq x y z
N MET A 1 -5.21 -3.55 -11.25
CA MET A 1 -4.32 -4.59 -10.71
C MET A 1 -5.01 -5.21 -9.51
N ASP A 2 -4.82 -6.49 -9.27
CA ASP A 2 -5.50 -7.20 -8.18
C ASP A 2 -4.46 -7.92 -7.30
N PHE A 3 -4.71 -7.96 -5.99
CA PHE A 3 -3.83 -8.56 -4.98
C PHE A 3 -4.62 -8.93 -3.72
N ASP A 4 -4.12 -9.83 -2.88
CA ASP A 4 -4.78 -10.14 -1.60
C ASP A 4 -4.20 -9.29 -0.47
N ILE A 5 -5.06 -8.72 0.37
CA ILE A 5 -4.66 -7.80 1.45
C ILE A 5 -3.77 -8.52 2.48
N GLU A 6 -4.22 -9.68 2.97
CA GLU A 6 -3.56 -10.42 4.04
C GLU A 6 -2.15 -10.92 3.65
N PRO A 7 -1.94 -11.64 2.53
CA PRO A 7 -0.59 -12.05 2.14
C PRO A 7 0.36 -10.87 1.91
N LEU A 8 -0.14 -9.75 1.36
CA LEU A 8 0.68 -8.58 1.12
C LEU A 8 1.05 -7.88 2.44
N SER A 9 0.09 -7.72 3.36
CA SER A 9 0.34 -7.08 4.65
C SER A 9 1.29 -7.91 5.52
N GLU A 10 1.17 -9.23 5.52
CA GLU A 10 2.09 -10.15 6.22
C GLU A 10 3.53 -10.02 5.72
N LEU A 11 3.73 -9.95 4.39
CA LEU A 11 5.05 -9.75 3.79
C LEU A 11 5.66 -8.40 4.20
N VAL A 12 4.84 -7.35 4.26
CA VAL A 12 5.29 -6.04 4.74
C VAL A 12 5.63 -6.11 6.23
N ALA A 13 4.79 -6.75 7.05
CA ALA A 13 5.01 -6.91 8.48
C ALA A 13 6.30 -7.68 8.79
N PHE A 14 6.61 -8.73 8.01
CA PHE A 14 7.84 -9.51 8.14
C PHE A 14 9.12 -8.65 8.04
N CYS A 15 9.06 -7.56 7.26
CA CYS A 15 10.17 -6.63 7.12
C CYS A 15 10.39 -5.73 8.35
N HIS A 16 9.48 -5.75 9.34
CA HIS A 16 9.47 -4.87 10.52
C HIS A 16 9.71 -3.39 10.16
N PRO A 17 8.93 -2.81 9.22
CA PRO A 17 9.16 -1.45 8.77
C PRO A 17 8.84 -0.47 9.89
N LYS A 18 9.62 0.61 9.96
CA LYS A 18 9.25 1.77 10.79
C LYS A 18 8.05 2.52 10.19
N TRP A 19 7.99 2.57 8.87
CA TRP A 19 6.93 3.25 8.10
C TRP A 19 6.93 2.77 6.66
N VAL A 20 5.81 2.99 5.95
CA VAL A 20 5.64 2.68 4.52
C VAL A 20 5.12 3.90 3.76
N ASN A 21 5.52 4.05 2.50
CA ASN A 21 4.94 5.05 1.60
C ASN A 21 3.94 4.38 0.67
N ILE A 22 2.80 5.02 0.46
CA ILE A 22 1.83 4.59 -0.55
C ILE A 22 1.53 5.79 -1.44
N GLY A 23 1.55 5.58 -2.76
CA GLY A 23 1.32 6.62 -3.76
C GLY A 23 1.16 6.01 -5.15
N ALA A 24 0.35 6.63 -6.00
CA ALA A 24 0.20 6.22 -7.39
C ALA A 24 1.49 6.43 -8.22
N ASP A 25 1.58 5.76 -9.37
CA ASP A 25 2.66 5.90 -10.34
C ASP A 25 2.69 7.30 -10.99
N SER A 26 3.38 8.23 -10.34
CA SER A 26 3.51 9.62 -10.81
C SER A 26 4.52 9.81 -11.93
N GLN A 27 5.30 8.78 -12.29
CA GLN A 27 6.39 8.89 -13.28
C GLN A 27 5.99 8.32 -14.65
N GLY A 28 4.72 7.90 -14.83
CA GLY A 28 4.20 7.45 -16.11
C GLY A 28 4.84 6.14 -16.57
N HIS A 29 5.20 5.26 -15.64
CA HIS A 29 5.69 3.92 -15.96
C HIS A 29 4.57 3.00 -16.46
N ASN A 30 3.32 3.46 -16.47
CA ASN A 30 2.13 2.70 -16.89
C ASN A 30 1.99 1.41 -16.09
N LEU A 31 2.28 1.48 -14.79
CA LEU A 31 2.05 0.36 -13.90
C LEU A 31 0.54 0.11 -13.77
N PRO A 32 0.10 -1.16 -13.75
CA PRO A 32 -1.30 -1.46 -13.53
C PRO A 32 -1.64 -1.08 -12.08
N GLU A 33 -2.58 -0.15 -11.92
CA GLU A 33 -3.02 0.34 -10.60
C GLU A 33 -4.22 -0.46 -10.09
N PRO A 34 -4.30 -0.75 -8.79
CA PRO A 34 -5.49 -1.32 -8.14
C PRO A 34 -6.60 -0.28 -7.95
N ASP A 35 -7.80 -0.76 -7.61
CA ASP A 35 -8.94 0.12 -7.30
C ASP A 35 -8.72 0.88 -5.99
N TYR A 36 -9.23 2.11 -5.91
CA TYR A 36 -9.10 2.98 -4.74
C TYR A 36 -9.55 2.30 -3.44
N VAL A 37 -10.69 1.58 -3.47
CA VAL A 37 -11.21 0.87 -2.29
C VAL A 37 -10.18 -0.15 -1.78
N LYS A 38 -9.56 -0.89 -2.70
CA LYS A 38 -8.58 -1.92 -2.38
C LYS A 38 -7.29 -1.34 -1.80
N VAL A 39 -6.88 -0.17 -2.29
CA VAL A 39 -5.77 0.60 -1.72
C VAL A 39 -6.10 1.03 -0.28
N MET A 40 -7.32 1.53 -0.03
CA MET A 40 -7.73 1.96 1.31
C MET A 40 -7.83 0.80 2.29
N GLU A 41 -8.24 -0.39 1.84
CA GLU A 41 -8.21 -1.61 2.65
C GLU A 41 -6.77 -1.97 3.05
N LEU A 42 -5.82 -1.88 2.13
CA LEU A 42 -4.40 -2.10 2.43
C LEU A 42 -3.86 -1.04 3.40
N VAL A 43 -4.18 0.24 3.19
CA VAL A 43 -3.77 1.34 4.08
C VAL A 43 -4.26 1.08 5.51
N ALA A 44 -5.52 0.67 5.66
CA ALA A 44 -6.11 0.35 6.96
C ALA A 44 -5.38 -0.82 7.63
N GLU A 45 -5.11 -1.90 6.90
CA GLU A 45 -4.43 -3.09 7.42
C GLU A 45 -2.98 -2.77 7.85
N LEU A 46 -2.21 -2.09 6.99
CA LEU A 46 -0.83 -1.69 7.30
C LEU A 46 -0.77 -0.73 8.50
N GLY A 47 -1.77 0.15 8.62
CA GLY A 47 -1.89 1.09 9.74
C GLY A 47 -2.03 0.42 11.12
N THR A 48 -2.34 -0.87 11.18
CA THR A 48 -2.42 -1.62 12.44
C THR A 48 -1.05 -1.91 13.07
N PHE A 49 0.02 -1.94 12.27
CA PHE A 49 1.37 -2.33 12.72
C PHE A 49 2.51 -1.42 12.26
N THR A 50 2.29 -0.53 11.28
CA THR A 50 3.31 0.42 10.81
C THR A 50 2.69 1.79 10.51
N GLU A 51 3.50 2.85 10.59
CA GLU A 51 3.08 4.18 10.12
C GLU A 51 2.93 4.16 8.60
N VAL A 52 1.75 4.53 8.09
CA VAL A 52 1.48 4.68 6.65
C VAL A 52 1.57 6.16 6.28
N LYS A 53 2.41 6.48 5.29
CA LYS A 53 2.49 7.82 4.71
C LYS A 53 1.91 7.81 3.31
N GLU A 54 0.73 8.37 3.20
CA GLU A 54 0.05 8.59 1.93
C GLU A 54 0.69 9.79 1.21
N LYS A 55 1.12 9.58 -0.03
CA LYS A 55 1.54 10.68 -0.89
C LYS A 55 0.30 11.39 -1.43
N ARG A 56 0.42 12.69 -1.70
CA ARG A 56 -0.69 13.56 -2.17
C ARG A 56 -1.36 13.11 -3.46
N ASN A 57 -0.74 12.18 -4.18
CA ASN A 57 -1.18 11.65 -5.45
C ASN A 57 -1.82 10.26 -5.33
N LEU A 58 -2.10 9.83 -4.10
CA LEU A 58 -2.87 8.63 -3.82
C LEU A 58 -4.38 8.90 -3.98
#